data_AF-A0A484IB06-F1
#
_entry.id   AF-A0A484IB06-F1
#
_cell.length_a   1.000
_cell.length_b   1.000
_cell.length_c   1.000
_cell.angle_alpha   90.00
_cell.angle_beta   90.00
_cell.angle_gamma   90.00
#
_symmetry.space_group_name_H-M   'P 1'
#
loop_
_entity.id
_entity.type
_entity.pdbx_description
1 polymer ?
#
loop_
_entity_poly.entity_id
_entity_poly.type
_entity_poly.pdbx_seq_one_letter_code
_entity_poly.pdbx_strand_id
1 'polypeptide(L)'
;MIDSRRKIIEKVVKIGKYGLTVIADVGAFYYKSQKEKLVELETSSPTHFTDLAYNGICGYNQTDFNLLSEKQRNDIIKHRSMAIKLELLQN
;
A
#
# COMPACT_ATOMS: atom_id res chain seq x y z
N MET A 1 -9.61 -7.17 3.78
CA MET A 1 -9.21 -5.85 3.20
C MET A 1 -8.99 -5.94 1.69
N ILE A 2 -8.36 -7.00 1.18
CA ILE A 2 -8.25 -7.30 -0.27
C ILE A 2 -9.62 -7.38 -0.94
N ASP A 3 -10.60 -8.07 -0.31
CA ASP A 3 -11.95 -8.20 -0.86
C ASP A 3 -12.71 -6.89 -0.97
N SER A 4 -12.53 -5.98 -0.01
CA SER A 4 -13.18 -4.66 -0.04
C SER A 4 -12.67 -3.82 -1.21
N ARG A 5 -11.36 -3.85 -1.48
CA ARG A 5 -10.76 -3.15 -2.63
C ARG A 5 -11.24 -3.74 -3.95
N ARG A 6 -11.23 -5.08 -4.07
CA ARG A 6 -11.71 -5.78 -5.27
C ARG A 6 -13.17 -5.44 -5.60
N LYS A 7 -14.07 -5.46 -4.60
CA LYS A 7 -15.49 -5.09 -4.78
C LYS A 7 -15.67 -3.64 -5.29
N ILE A 8 -14.87 -2.70 -4.79
CA ILE A 8 -14.92 -1.30 -5.26
C ILE A 8 -14.44 -1.23 -6.70
N ILE A 9 -13.34 -1.89 -7.02
CA ILE A 9 -12.78 -1.89 -8.38
C ILE A 9 -13.79 -2.51 -9.37
N GLU A 10 -14.34 -3.69 -9.08
CA GLU A 10 -15.35 -4.35 -9.92
C GLU A 10 -16.57 -3.45 -10.15
N LYS A 11 -17.03 -2.74 -9.12
CA LYS A 11 -18.15 -1.79 -9.24
C LYS A 11 -17.79 -0.61 -10.15
N VAL A 12 -16.59 -0.04 -10.00
CA VAL A 12 -16.12 1.10 -10.80
C VAL A 12 -15.97 0.71 -12.28
N VAL A 13 -15.45 -0.49 -12.56
CA VAL A 13 -15.38 -1.05 -13.91
C VAL A 13 -16.78 -1.24 -14.51
N LYS A 14 -17.72 -1.82 -13.75
CA LYS A 14 -19.11 -2.03 -14.21
C LYS A 14 -19.84 -0.73 -14.59
N ILE A 15 -19.52 0.40 -13.95
CA ILE A 15 -20.12 1.70 -14.26
C ILE A 15 -19.34 2.50 -15.31
N GLY A 16 -18.36 1.87 -15.98
CA GLY A 16 -17.60 2.49 -17.07
C GLY A 16 -16.65 3.61 -16.64
N LYS A 17 -16.28 3.67 -15.36
CA LYS A 17 -15.33 4.66 -14.84
C LYS A 17 -13.91 4.10 -14.87
N TYR A 18 -12.96 4.95 -15.24
CA TYR A 18 -11.53 4.65 -15.30
C TYR A 18 -10.75 5.56 -14.36
N GLY A 19 -9.52 5.17 -13.99
CA GLY A 19 -8.62 6.00 -13.18
C GLY A 19 -8.97 6.02 -11.68
N LEU A 20 -9.39 4.88 -11.11
CA LEU A 20 -9.63 4.79 -9.68
C LEU A 20 -8.32 4.90 -8.88
N THR A 21 -8.20 5.96 -8.10
CA THR A 21 -7.13 6.10 -7.10
C THR A 21 -7.68 5.75 -5.72
N VAL A 22 -7.01 4.84 -5.01
CA VAL A 22 -7.34 4.48 -3.63
C VAL A 22 -6.21 4.96 -2.73
N ILE A 23 -6.55 5.81 -1.78
CA ILE A 23 -5.69 6.20 -0.67
C ILE A 23 -6.27 5.54 0.58
N ALA A 24 -5.51 4.67 1.23
CA ALA A 24 -5.95 3.94 2.41
C ALA A 24 -4.86 3.99 3.47
N ASP A 25 -5.27 4.27 4.71
CA ASP A 25 -4.40 4.20 5.88
C ASP A 25 -4.45 2.80 6.50
N VAL A 26 -3.28 2.23 6.76
CA VAL A 26 -3.07 0.94 7.43
C VAL A 26 -2.63 1.09 8.89
N GLY A 27 -2.70 2.31 9.46
CA GLY A 27 -2.27 2.62 10.83
C GLY A 27 -2.81 1.69 11.93
N ALA A 28 -3.96 1.04 11.72
CA ALA A 28 -4.50 0.05 12.64
C ALA A 28 -3.60 -1.20 12.84
N PHE A 29 -2.72 -1.53 11.90
CA PHE A 29 -1.79 -2.67 12.03
C PHE A 29 -0.70 -2.44 13.08
N TYR A 30 -0.26 -1.19 13.25
CA TYR A 30 0.73 -0.82 14.26
C TYR A 30 0.13 -0.81 15.67
N TYR A 31 -1.13 -0.39 15.82
CA TYR A 31 -1.83 -0.38 17.12
C TYR A 31 -2.02 -1.78 17.72
N LYS A 32 -2.12 -2.83 16.90
CA LYS A 32 -2.39 -4.20 17.36
C LYS A 32 -1.15 -5.12 17.39
N SER A 33 0.06 -4.57 17.31
CA SER A 33 1.30 -5.35 17.20
C SER A 33 1.28 -6.37 16.05
N GLN A 34 0.68 -6.01 14.91
CA GLN A 34 0.53 -6.90 13.76
C GLN A 34 1.53 -6.56 12.64
N LYS A 35 2.80 -6.33 13.01
CA LYS A 35 3.85 -5.93 12.07
C LYS A 35 4.08 -7.00 10.99
N GLU A 36 4.08 -8.28 11.36
CA GLU A 36 4.26 -9.38 10.42
C GLU A 36 3.12 -9.45 9.40
N LYS A 37 1.88 -9.28 9.86
CA LYS A 37 0.69 -9.25 8.98
C LYS A 37 0.68 -8.03 8.07
N LEU A 38 1.21 -6.90 8.54
CA LEU A 38 1.39 -5.72 7.68
C LEU A 38 2.38 -6.04 6.55
N VAL A 39 3.54 -6.60 6.88
CA VAL A 39 4.55 -6.97 5.88
C VAL A 39 4.00 -8.01 4.90
N GLU A 40 3.27 -9.01 5.40
CA GLU A 40 2.60 -10.01 4.58
C GLU A 40 1.56 -9.39 3.64
N LEU A 41 0.71 -8.49 4.15
CA LEU A 41 -0.28 -7.78 3.33
C LEU A 41 0.37 -6.93 2.24
N GLU A 42 1.43 -6.20 2.58
CA GLU A 42 2.13 -5.30 1.67
C GLU A 42 2.89 -6.06 0.58
N THR A 43 3.47 -7.21 0.91
CA THR A 43 4.22 -8.07 -0.02
C THR A 43 3.34 -9.08 -0.79
N SER A 44 2.12 -9.38 -0.33
CA SER A 44 1.15 -10.20 -1.06
C SER A 44 0.24 -9.40 -1.99
N SER A 45 0.14 -8.08 -1.78
CA SER A 45 -0.70 -7.22 -2.60
C SER A 45 -0.16 -7.17 -4.04
N PRO A 46 -1.02 -7.26 -5.07
CA PRO A 46 -0.58 -7.11 -6.44
C PRO A 46 0.11 -5.76 -6.66
N THR A 47 1.23 -5.77 -7.36
CA THR A 47 2.01 -4.57 -7.71
C THR A 47 1.41 -3.88 -8.92
N HIS A 48 0.78 -4.64 -9.80
CA HIS A 48 0.04 -4.22 -10.97
C HIS A 48 -1.21 -5.06 -11.08
N PHE A 49 -2.33 -4.44 -11.42
CA PHE A 49 -3.53 -5.18 -11.84
C PHE A 49 -3.62 -5.00 -13.36
N THR A 50 -3.25 -6.02 -14.13
CA THR A 50 -3.26 -5.97 -15.61
C THR A 50 -4.64 -5.64 -16.18
N ASP A 51 -5.69 -6.00 -15.44
CA ASP A 51 -7.06 -5.95 -15.93
C ASP A 51 -7.81 -4.72 -15.41
N LEU A 52 -7.16 -3.92 -14.55
CA LEU A 52 -7.77 -2.82 -13.80
C LEU A 52 -6.84 -1.61 -13.91
N ALA A 53 -7.37 -0.46 -14.36
CA ALA A 53 -6.65 0.81 -14.37
C ALA A 53 -6.42 1.34 -12.93
N TYR A 54 -5.62 0.60 -12.16
CA TYR A 54 -5.38 0.80 -10.74
C TYR A 54 -3.88 0.96 -10.49
N ASN A 55 -3.51 2.14 -10.00
CA ASN A 55 -2.17 2.42 -9.49
C ASN A 55 -2.29 2.62 -7.97
N GLY A 56 -1.72 1.70 -7.19
CA GLY A 56 -1.72 1.78 -5.73
C GLY A 56 -0.41 2.38 -5.22
N ILE A 57 -0.51 3.44 -4.42
CA ILE A 57 0.63 4.01 -3.69
C ILE A 57 0.44 3.66 -2.21
N CYS A 58 1.46 3.08 -1.58
CA CYS A 58 1.48 2.84 -0.15
C CYS A 58 2.28 3.94 0.55
N GLY A 59 1.64 4.66 1.46
CA GLY A 59 2.26 5.68 2.28
C GLY A 59 2.58 5.15 3.67
N TYR A 60 3.75 5.52 4.19
CA TYR A 60 4.16 5.21 5.55
C TYR A 60 4.65 6.50 6.23
N ASN A 61 4.33 6.67 7.50
CA ASN A 61 5.06 7.62 8.32
C ASN A 61 6.50 7.11 8.48
N GLN A 62 7.50 7.99 8.31
CA GLN A 62 8.91 7.60 8.37
C GLN A 62 9.29 6.99 9.72
N THR A 63 8.77 7.53 10.82
CA THR A 63 9.02 7.03 12.18
C THR A 63 8.49 5.61 12.33
N ASP A 64 7.26 5.35 11.88
CA ASP A 64 6.63 4.02 11.95
C ASP A 64 7.29 3.01 11.00
N PHE A 65 7.73 3.47 9.82
CA PHE A 65 8.47 2.63 8.87
C PHE A 65 9.82 2.17 9.45
N ASN A 66 10.48 3.03 10.22
CA ASN A 66 11.74 2.71 10.88
C ASN A 66 11.58 1.66 11.99
N LEU A 67 10.36 1.39 12.47
CA LEU A 67 10.07 0.33 13.45
C LEU A 67 10.08 -1.09 12.86
N LEU A 68 10.14 -1.21 11.53
CA LEU A 68 10.32 -2.48 10.82
C LEU A 68 11.78 -2.90 10.86
N SER A 69 12.09 -4.20 10.72
CA SER A 69 13.46 -4.64 10.52
C SER A 69 13.98 -4.22 9.14
N GLU A 70 15.30 -4.16 8.98
CA GLU A 70 15.91 -3.83 7.69
C GLU A 70 15.44 -4.79 6.58
N LYS A 71 15.39 -6.09 6.88
CA LYS A 71 14.86 -7.11 5.97
C LYS A 71 13.41 -6.80 5.56
N GLN A 72 12.54 -6.49 6.52
CA GLN A 72 11.13 -6.19 6.24
C GLN A 72 10.97 -4.95 5.34
N ARG A 73 11.75 -3.89 5.59
CA ARG A 73 11.74 -2.70 4.74
C ARG A 73 12.19 -3.03 3.32
N ASN A 74 13.27 -3.80 3.17
CA ASN A 74 13.81 -4.19 1.87
C ASN A 74 12.82 -5.07 1.09
N ASP A 75 12.15 -6.01 1.78
CA ASP A 75 11.13 -6.86 1.16
C ASP A 75 9.96 -6.01 0.62
N ILE A 76 9.49 -5.02 1.39
CA ILE A 76 8.43 -4.08 0.96
C ILE A 76 8.89 -3.21 -0.22
N ILE A 77 10.06 -2.59 -0.13
CA ILE A 77 10.60 -1.70 -1.18
C ILE A 77 10.86 -2.48 -2.47
N LYS A 78 11.41 -3.70 -2.39
CA LYS A 78 11.67 -4.51 -3.59
C LYS A 78 10.37 -4.95 -4.27
N HIS A 79 9.34 -5.24 -3.49
CA HIS A 79 8.03 -5.61 -4.02
C HIS A 79 7.33 -4.42 -4.67
N ARG A 80 7.41 -3.23 -4.08
CA ARG A 80 6.82 -2.01 -4.65
C ARG A 80 7.75 -1.42 -5.70
N SER A 81 7.32 -1.38 -6.96
CA SER A 81 8.14 -0.91 -8.10
C SER A 81 8.68 0.52 -7.98
N MET A 82 8.20 1.31 -7.01
CA MET A 82 8.66 2.66 -6.74
C MET A 82 8.56 2.96 -5.24
N ALA A 83 9.60 3.59 -4.68
CA ALA A 83 9.63 4.13 -3.33
C ALA A 83 10.01 5.61 -3.40
N ILE A 84 9.19 6.48 -2.79
CA ILE A 84 9.41 7.92 -2.74
C ILE A 84 9.47 8.32 -1.27
N LYS A 85 10.60 8.89 -0.84
CA LYS A 85 10.73 9.49 0.49
C LYS A 85 10.35 10.96 0.39
N LEU A 86 9.36 11.38 1.17
CA LEU A 86 8.98 12.78 1.28
C LEU A 86 9.82 13.41 2.39
N GLU A 87 10.60 14.44 2.05
CA GLU A 87 11.37 15.23 3.00
C GLU A 87 10.67 16.58 3.19
N LEU A 88 10.56 17.03 4.44
CA LEU A 88 10.06 18.37 4.73
C LEU A 88 11.15 19.37 4.35
N LEU A 89 10.80 20.37 3.54
CA LEU A 89 11.66 21.53 3.31
C LEU A 89 11.88 22.22 4.66
N GLN A 90 13.12 22.20 5.15
CA GLN A 90 13.51 22.99 6.31
C GLN A 90 13.63 24.44 5.84
N ASN A 91 12.64 25.27 6.22
CA ASN A 91 12.72 26.73 6.13
C ASN A 91 13.36 27.31 7.39
#